data_AF-A0A7L4RPG3-F1
#
_entry.id   AF-A0A7L4RPG3-F1
#
_cell.length_a   1.000
_cell.length_b   1.000
_cell.length_c   1.000
_cell.angle_alpha   90.00
_cell.angle_beta   90.00
_cell.angle_gamma   90.00
#
_symmetry.space_group_name_H-M   'P 1'
#
loop_
_entity.id
_entity.type
_entity.pdbx_description
1 polymer ?
#
loop_
_entity_poly.entity_id
_entity_poly.type
_entity_poly.pdbx_seq_one_letter_code
_entity_poly.pdbx_strand_id
1 'polypeptide(L)'
;MAKEKIVDTWKAKTWYTVLAPQMFENREVGQIPATEDAHLMNRIVKVSLAELTGDISQSYVNLHLRIHEVKGKTAYTKFIGHEMSAGYLRTLVRRRRSLVNEVVDVESKDGVKLRMKISIFTARRVSSPVKTALRNATRDEVAARVKEMEFPQLAQEIIFGKFSAILFNRLKKLCPVKRIEVRKTEISEKFA
;
A
#
# COMPACT_ATOMS: atom_id res chain seq x y z
N MET A 1 24.68 19.96 -46.33
CA MET A 1 23.42 19.88 -45.54
C MET A 1 23.77 20.24 -44.11
N ALA A 2 23.26 21.37 -43.61
CA ALA A 2 23.56 21.81 -42.24
C ALA A 2 23.00 20.78 -41.26
N LYS A 3 23.82 20.29 -40.32
CA LYS A 3 23.35 19.44 -39.21
C LYS A 3 22.29 20.24 -38.45
N GLU A 4 21.07 19.74 -38.41
CA GLU A 4 20.02 20.31 -37.57
C GLU A 4 20.56 20.50 -36.15
N LYS A 5 20.34 21.70 -35.62
CA LYS A 5 20.78 22.07 -34.28
C LYS A 5 19.99 21.21 -33.31
N ILE A 6 20.60 20.15 -32.79
CA ILE A 6 19.97 19.23 -31.83
C ILE A 6 19.56 20.07 -30.62
N VAL A 7 18.26 20.38 -30.52
CA VAL A 7 17.71 21.10 -29.37
C VAL A 7 17.71 20.14 -28.19
N ASP A 8 18.24 20.61 -27.06
CA ASP A 8 18.32 19.81 -25.85
C ASP A 8 16.92 19.39 -25.38
N THR A 9 16.65 18.09 -25.45
CA THR A 9 15.38 17.46 -25.07
C THR A 9 14.97 17.74 -23.63
N TRP A 10 15.89 18.14 -22.75
CA TRP A 10 15.56 18.51 -21.37
C TRP A 10 14.84 19.85 -21.26
N LYS A 11 15.15 20.81 -22.14
CA LYS A 11 14.55 22.15 -22.13
C LYS A 11 13.08 22.14 -22.56
N ALA A 12 12.65 21.10 -23.26
CA ALA A 12 11.26 20.90 -23.68
C ALA A 12 10.37 20.31 -22.57
N LYS A 13 10.94 19.85 -21.44
CA LYS A 13 10.18 19.23 -20.36
C LYS A 13 9.65 20.29 -19.39
N THR A 14 8.37 20.17 -19.06
CA THR A 14 7.72 20.92 -17.99
C THR A 14 7.69 20.08 -16.71
N TRP A 15 7.85 20.75 -15.56
CA TRP A 15 7.76 20.11 -14.25
C TRP A 15 6.33 20.16 -13.73
N TYR A 16 5.83 19.02 -13.29
CA TYR A 16 4.48 18.87 -12.74
C TYR A 16 4.58 18.49 -11.27
N THR A 17 3.80 19.17 -10.43
CA THR A 17 3.71 18.86 -9.00
C THR A 17 2.70 17.73 -8.79
N VAL A 18 3.15 16.63 -8.20
CA VAL A 18 2.31 15.49 -7.86
C VAL A 18 1.71 15.70 -6.49
N LEU A 19 0.37 15.70 -6.44
CA LEU A 19 -0.39 15.79 -5.21
C LEU A 19 -0.87 14.41 -4.78
N ALA A 20 -0.77 14.13 -3.49
CA ALA A 20 -1.36 12.96 -2.88
C ALA A 20 -2.90 12.98 -3.02
N PRO A 21 -3.58 11.82 -2.92
CA PRO A 21 -5.04 11.80 -2.91
C PRO A 21 -5.60 12.53 -1.69
N GLN A 22 -6.87 12.95 -1.76
CA GLN A 22 -7.55 13.73 -0.71
C GLN A 22 -7.51 13.08 0.69
N MET A 23 -7.44 11.75 0.75
CA MET A 23 -7.25 10.99 2.00
C MET A 23 -5.94 11.31 2.76
N PHE A 24 -4.98 11.97 2.11
CA PHE A 24 -3.71 12.45 2.69
C PHE A 24 -3.56 13.97 2.54
N GLU A 25 -4.67 14.71 2.62
CA GLU A 25 -4.68 16.18 2.66
C GLU A 25 -4.05 16.86 1.43
N ASN A 26 -4.03 16.17 0.27
CA ASN A 26 -3.45 16.66 -0.98
C ASN A 26 -2.00 17.18 -0.84
N ARG A 27 -1.22 16.58 0.06
CA ARG A 27 0.18 16.97 0.27
C ARG A 27 1.01 16.78 -1.00
N GLU A 28 1.96 17.68 -1.21
CA GLU A 28 2.93 17.58 -2.30
C GLU A 28 3.87 16.40 -2.05
N VAL A 29 3.89 15.47 -3.00
CA VAL A 29 4.72 14.26 -2.94
C VAL A 29 6.07 14.50 -3.61
N GLY A 30 6.07 15.24 -4.71
CA GLY A 30 7.25 15.51 -5.51
C GLY A 30 6.92 16.11 -6.87
N GLN A 31 7.95 16.31 -7.69
CA GLN A 31 7.81 16.86 -9.02
C GLN A 31 8.26 15.86 -10.08
N ILE A 32 7.52 15.75 -11.17
CA ILE A 32 7.82 14.86 -12.28
C ILE A 32 7.96 15.68 -13.56
N PRO A 33 9.07 15.53 -14.30
CA PRO A 33 9.21 16.17 -15.61
C PRO A 33 8.47 15.35 -16.68
N ALA A 34 7.74 16.04 -17.55
CA ALA A 34 7.12 15.46 -18.73
C ALA A 34 7.11 16.46 -19.88
N THR A 35 7.08 15.95 -21.10
CA THR A 35 6.94 16.78 -22.31
C THR A 35 5.47 17.06 -22.62
N GLU A 36 4.61 16.06 -22.39
CA GLU A 36 3.16 16.12 -22.63
C GLU A 36 2.40 15.52 -21.45
N ASP A 37 1.19 16.02 -21.21
CA ASP A 37 0.31 15.58 -20.13
C ASP A 37 -0.07 14.10 -20.26
N ALA A 38 -0.24 13.62 -21.50
CA ALA A 38 -0.57 12.21 -21.79
C ALA A 38 0.50 11.24 -21.28
N HIS A 39 1.77 11.66 -21.22
CA HIS A 39 2.86 10.81 -20.73
C HIS A 39 2.93 10.69 -19.21
N LEU A 40 2.24 11.56 -18.47
CA LEU A 40 2.14 11.50 -17.01
C LEU A 40 1.06 10.54 -16.55
N MET A 41 0.00 10.39 -17.35
CA MET A 41 -1.11 9.51 -17.05
C MET A 41 -0.60 8.10 -16.77
N ASN A 42 -1.16 7.48 -15.74
CA ASN A 42 -0.87 6.10 -15.35
C ASN A 42 0.56 5.84 -14.83
N ARG A 43 1.38 6.88 -14.63
CA ARG A 43 2.65 6.71 -13.89
C ARG A 43 2.38 6.37 -12.44
N ILE A 44 3.16 5.42 -11.93
CA ILE A 44 3.12 5.00 -10.52
C ILE A 44 4.27 5.68 -9.79
N VAL A 45 3.91 6.51 -8.81
CA VAL A 45 4.85 7.16 -7.91
C VAL A 45 4.91 6.35 -6.62
N LYS A 46 6.13 5.94 -6.24
CA LYS A 46 6.39 5.28 -4.98
C LYS A 46 6.81 6.33 -3.95
N VAL A 47 6.14 6.36 -2.81
CA VAL A 47 6.34 7.37 -1.76
C VAL A 47 6.45 6.68 -0.41
N SER A 48 7.32 7.17 0.47
CA SER A 48 7.32 6.69 1.86
C SER A 48 6.23 7.40 2.66
N LEU A 49 5.56 6.68 3.56
CA LEU A 49 4.58 7.29 4.46
C LEU A 49 5.20 8.40 5.32
N ALA A 50 6.49 8.25 5.68
CA ALA A 50 7.21 9.25 6.46
C ALA A 50 7.30 10.62 5.76
N GLU A 51 7.34 10.65 4.43
CA GLU A 51 7.37 11.90 3.66
C GLU A 51 6.00 12.59 3.67
N LEU A 52 4.92 11.80 3.71
CA LEU A 52 3.54 12.30 3.74
C LEU A 52 3.09 12.77 5.13
N THR A 53 3.50 12.10 6.20
CA THR A 53 3.08 12.43 7.58
C THR A 53 4.13 13.22 8.35
N GLY A 54 5.40 13.18 7.93
CA GLY A 54 6.52 13.70 8.70
C GLY A 54 6.97 12.79 9.86
N ASP A 55 6.31 11.64 10.07
CA ASP A 55 6.69 10.68 11.12
C ASP A 55 7.69 9.64 10.57
N ILE A 56 8.93 9.74 11.02
CA ILE A 56 10.04 8.87 10.61
C ILE A 56 9.81 7.42 11.06
N SER A 57 9.02 7.19 12.12
CA SER A 57 8.81 5.85 12.67
C SER A 57 8.15 4.89 11.68
N GLN A 58 7.38 5.42 10.73
CA GLN A 58 6.63 4.65 9.73
C GLN A 58 7.28 4.66 8.34
N SER A 59 8.58 4.98 8.25
CA SER A 59 9.32 5.03 6.98
C SER A 59 9.33 3.68 6.22
N TYR A 60 9.12 2.56 6.92
CA TYR A 60 9.05 1.24 6.32
C TYR A 60 7.79 1.00 5.47
N VAL A 61 6.77 1.86 5.54
CA VAL A 61 5.56 1.77 4.74
C VAL A 61 5.75 2.57 3.45
N ASN A 62 5.70 1.90 2.30
CA ASN A 62 5.72 2.54 0.99
C ASN A 62 4.32 2.51 0.37
N LEU A 63 3.93 3.61 -0.25
CA LEU A 63 2.66 3.77 -0.95
C LEU A 63 2.93 3.83 -2.45
N HIS A 64 2.01 3.25 -3.22
CA HIS A 64 1.99 3.31 -4.67
C HIS A 64 0.80 4.17 -5.09
N LEU A 65 1.09 5.33 -5.65
CA LEU A 65 0.12 6.32 -6.11
C LEU A 65 0.15 6.37 -7.63
N ARG A 66 -1.01 6.26 -8.29
CA ARG A 66 -1.15 6.44 -9.74
C ARG A 66 -1.53 7.87 -10.06
N ILE A 67 -0.94 8.47 -11.07
CA ILE A 67 -1.50 9.71 -11.64
C ILE A 67 -2.76 9.37 -12.45
N HIS A 68 -3.89 9.94 -12.05
CA HIS A 68 -5.18 9.74 -12.71
C HIS A 68 -5.61 10.96 -13.52
N GLU A 69 -5.27 12.16 -13.08
CA GLU A 69 -5.70 13.40 -13.74
C GLU A 69 -4.58 14.45 -13.63
N VAL A 70 -4.41 15.24 -14.69
CA VAL A 70 -3.50 16.39 -14.70
C VAL A 70 -4.32 17.64 -14.96
N LYS A 71 -4.24 18.64 -14.08
CA LYS A 71 -4.87 19.96 -14.26
C LYS A 71 -3.78 21.02 -14.31
N GLY A 72 -3.49 21.53 -15.51
CA GLY A 72 -2.42 22.49 -15.70
C GLY A 72 -1.07 21.90 -15.29
N LYS A 73 -0.47 22.40 -14.21
CA LYS A 73 0.84 21.93 -13.69
C LYS A 73 0.73 20.98 -12.49
N THR A 74 -0.49 20.64 -12.05
CA THR A 74 -0.70 19.73 -10.92
C THR A 74 -1.21 18.38 -11.40
N ALA A 75 -0.62 17.30 -10.88
CA ALA A 75 -1.01 15.93 -11.15
C ALA A 75 -1.69 15.34 -9.92
N TYR A 76 -2.96 14.97 -10.05
CA TYR A 76 -3.75 14.31 -9.01
C TYR A 76 -3.54 12.81 -9.07
N THR A 77 -3.38 12.21 -7.88
CA THR A 77 -3.14 10.78 -7.76
C THR A 77 -4.27 10.01 -7.10
N LYS A 78 -4.37 8.73 -7.45
CA LYS A 78 -5.24 7.72 -6.83
C LYS A 78 -4.36 6.68 -6.13
N PHE A 79 -4.78 6.23 -4.95
CA PHE A 79 -4.08 5.17 -4.23
C PHE A 79 -4.28 3.83 -4.95
N ILE A 80 -3.20 3.11 -5.30
CA ILE A 80 -3.26 1.76 -5.89
C ILE A 80 -3.02 0.68 -4.83
N GLY A 81 -2.13 0.94 -3.88
CA GLY A 81 -1.72 -0.07 -2.93
C GLY A 81 -0.57 0.38 -2.04
N HIS A 82 -0.36 -0.38 -0.97
CA HIS A 82 0.78 -0.18 -0.07
C HIS A 82 1.68 -1.41 -0.10
N GLU A 83 2.95 -1.21 0.23
CA GLU A 83 3.94 -2.26 0.42
C GLU A 83 4.83 -1.94 1.63
N MET A 84 5.00 -2.93 2.49
CA MET A 84 5.97 -2.88 3.58
C MET A 84 7.37 -3.18 3.06
N SER A 85 8.35 -2.42 3.54
CA SER A 85 9.75 -2.63 3.21
C SER A 85 10.20 -4.05 3.55
N ALA A 86 10.88 -4.70 2.61
CA ALA A 86 11.40 -6.04 2.79
C ALA A 86 12.39 -6.13 3.96
N GLY A 87 13.17 -5.07 4.21
CA GLY A 87 14.09 -4.98 5.34
C GLY A 87 13.35 -5.12 6.67
N TYR A 88 12.26 -4.36 6.82
CA TYR A 88 11.41 -4.41 8.00
C TYR A 88 10.81 -5.81 8.22
N LEU A 89 10.18 -6.40 7.19
CA LEU A 89 9.59 -7.74 7.30
C LEU A 89 10.61 -8.81 7.68
N ARG A 90 11.84 -8.73 7.14
CA ARG A 90 12.93 -9.66 7.47
C ARG A 90 13.36 -9.55 8.93
N THR A 91 13.25 -8.38 9.56
CA THR A 91 13.59 -8.22 11.00
C THR A 91 12.64 -8.97 11.93
N LEU A 92 11.38 -9.15 11.50
CA LEU A 92 10.33 -9.82 12.25
C LEU A 92 10.43 -11.35 12.15
N VAL A 93 10.93 -11.87 11.02
CA VAL A 93 11.19 -13.29 10.83
C VAL A 93 12.37 -13.71 11.71
N ARG A 94 12.14 -14.62 12.67
CA ARG A 94 13.18 -15.15 13.56
C ARG A 94 13.16 -16.67 13.58
N ARG A 95 14.31 -17.29 13.87
CA ARG A 95 14.44 -18.74 14.03
C ARG A 95 13.54 -19.24 15.17
N ARG A 96 13.10 -20.50 15.08
CA ARG A 96 12.21 -21.18 16.06
C ARG A 96 10.81 -20.56 16.22
N ARG A 97 10.40 -19.67 15.31
CA ARG A 97 9.04 -19.13 15.21
C ARG A 97 8.40 -19.55 13.90
N SER A 98 7.07 -19.51 13.83
CA SER A 98 6.35 -19.76 12.57
C SER A 98 5.88 -18.44 11.96
N LEU A 99 6.08 -18.33 10.64
CA LEU A 99 5.45 -17.32 9.80
C LEU A 99 4.23 -17.96 9.14
N VAL A 100 3.07 -17.33 9.27
CA VAL A 100 1.85 -17.72 8.54
C VAL A 100 1.52 -16.57 7.60
N ASN A 101 1.46 -16.87 6.30
CA ASN A 101 1.05 -15.92 5.29
C ASN A 101 -0.34 -16.31 4.80
N GLU A 102 -1.18 -15.30 4.60
CA GLU A 102 -2.50 -15.44 4.03
C GLU A 102 -2.73 -14.37 2.95
N VAL A 103 -3.39 -14.76 1.88
CA VAL A 103 -3.79 -13.86 0.80
C VAL A 103 -5.31 -13.87 0.74
N VAL A 104 -5.91 -12.71 0.94
CA VAL A 104 -7.36 -12.57 0.94
C VAL A 104 -7.77 -11.60 -0.16
N ASP A 105 -8.62 -12.07 -1.05
CA ASP A 105 -9.30 -11.25 -2.04
C ASP A 105 -10.64 -10.81 -1.42
N VAL A 106 -10.84 -9.51 -1.33
CA VAL A 106 -11.99 -8.87 -0.67
C VAL A 106 -12.52 -7.75 -1.53
N GLU A 107 -13.79 -7.42 -1.33
CA GLU A 107 -14.46 -6.31 -1.97
C GLU A 107 -14.93 -5.35 -0.88
N SER A 108 -14.52 -4.08 -0.98
CA SER A 108 -14.97 -3.03 -0.08
C SER A 108 -16.43 -2.66 -0.37
N LYS A 109 -17.08 -1.96 0.56
CA LYS A 109 -18.44 -1.44 0.42
C LYS A 109 -18.65 -0.65 -0.89
N ASP A 110 -17.60 0.04 -1.36
CA ASP A 110 -17.63 0.84 -2.58
C ASP A 110 -17.48 0.02 -3.88
N GLY A 111 -17.46 -1.32 -3.80
CA GLY A 111 -17.27 -2.22 -4.94
C GLY A 111 -15.81 -2.33 -5.43
N VAL A 112 -14.86 -1.76 -4.69
CA VAL A 112 -13.43 -1.84 -5.02
C VAL A 112 -12.89 -3.20 -4.60
N LYS A 113 -12.38 -3.96 -5.58
CA LYS A 113 -11.76 -5.27 -5.36
C LYS A 113 -10.29 -5.13 -4.97
N LEU A 114 -9.95 -5.67 -3.81
CA LEU A 114 -8.66 -5.54 -3.14
C LEU A 114 -8.09 -6.93 -2.85
N ARG A 115 -6.78 -7.08 -3.09
CA ARG A 115 -6.00 -8.23 -2.65
C ARG A 115 -5.11 -7.82 -1.50
N MET A 116 -5.35 -8.39 -0.33
CA MET A 116 -4.58 -8.14 0.88
C MET A 116 -3.66 -9.33 1.15
N LYS A 117 -2.36 -9.06 1.31
CA LYS A 117 -1.36 -10.05 1.71
C LYS A 117 -0.99 -9.79 3.17
N ILE A 118 -1.34 -10.71 4.06
CA ILE A 118 -1.16 -10.57 5.51
C ILE A 118 -0.09 -11.55 5.98
N SER A 119 0.78 -11.08 6.86
CA SER A 119 1.83 -11.88 7.49
C SER A 119 1.65 -11.88 9.00
N ILE A 120 1.50 -13.08 9.57
CA ILE A 120 1.32 -13.31 11.00
C ILE A 120 2.59 -13.93 11.56
N PHE A 121 3.18 -13.25 12.54
CA PHE A 121 4.38 -13.67 13.25
C PHE A 121 3.99 -14.23 14.62
N THR A 122 4.16 -15.55 14.76
CA THR A 122 3.84 -16.27 16.01
C THR A 122 5.00 -16.17 17.01
N ALA A 123 4.70 -16.22 18.31
CA ALA A 123 5.73 -16.16 19.35
C ALA A 123 6.57 -17.45 19.45
N ARG A 124 5.94 -18.59 19.16
CA ARG A 124 6.52 -19.95 19.21
C ARG A 124 6.26 -20.71 17.92
N ARG A 125 6.90 -21.86 17.74
CA ARG A 125 6.55 -22.77 16.64
C ARG A 125 5.13 -23.32 16.85
N VAL A 126 4.34 -23.31 15.80
CA VAL A 126 2.93 -23.70 15.83
C VAL A 126 2.73 -24.98 14.99
N SER A 127 1.84 -25.87 15.45
CA SER A 127 1.48 -27.10 14.75
C SER A 127 0.71 -26.80 13.45
N SER A 128 0.66 -27.76 12.53
CA SER A 128 -0.04 -27.57 11.24
C SER A 128 -1.53 -27.21 11.39
N PRO A 129 -2.32 -27.90 12.24
CA PRO A 129 -3.75 -27.60 12.39
C PRO A 129 -4.02 -26.18 12.88
N VAL A 130 -3.20 -25.69 13.82
CA VAL A 130 -3.35 -24.33 14.35
C VAL A 130 -2.95 -23.28 13.31
N LYS A 131 -1.99 -23.57 12.41
CA LYS A 131 -1.71 -22.68 11.28
C LYS A 131 -2.91 -22.56 10.34
N THR A 132 -3.59 -23.67 10.04
CA THR A 132 -4.79 -23.67 9.21
C THR A 132 -5.92 -22.90 9.88
N ALA A 133 -6.15 -23.11 11.19
CA ALA A 133 -7.12 -22.35 11.96
C ALA A 133 -6.83 -20.84 11.96
N LEU A 134 -5.56 -20.44 12.08
CA LEU A 134 -5.16 -19.04 11.99
C LEU A 134 -5.46 -18.43 10.62
N ARG A 135 -5.23 -19.17 9.53
CA ARG A 135 -5.55 -18.68 8.17
C ARG A 135 -7.04 -18.45 8.00
N ASN A 136 -7.86 -19.42 8.37
CA ASN A 136 -9.32 -19.33 8.28
C ASN A 136 -9.84 -18.15 9.11
N ALA A 137 -9.44 -18.05 10.38
CA ALA A 137 -9.84 -16.94 11.24
C ALA A 137 -9.40 -15.58 10.69
N THR A 138 -8.23 -15.49 10.07
CA THR A 138 -7.77 -14.23 9.44
C THR A 138 -8.64 -13.88 8.24
N ARG A 139 -8.95 -14.87 7.39
CA ARG A 139 -9.79 -14.69 6.20
C ARG A 139 -11.19 -14.19 6.58
N ASP A 140 -11.81 -14.79 7.58
CA ASP A 140 -13.17 -14.46 8.01
C ASP A 140 -13.25 -13.03 8.56
N GLU A 141 -12.30 -12.66 9.42
CA GLU A 141 -12.27 -11.33 10.05
C GLU A 141 -11.95 -10.22 9.04
N VAL A 142 -11.01 -10.47 8.12
CA VAL A 142 -10.69 -9.52 7.04
C VAL A 142 -11.88 -9.33 6.12
N ALA A 143 -12.57 -10.42 5.75
CA ALA A 143 -13.74 -10.36 4.88
C ALA A 143 -14.92 -9.62 5.55
N ALA A 144 -15.16 -9.84 6.84
CA ALA A 144 -16.21 -9.13 7.58
C ALA A 144 -15.92 -7.63 7.64
N ARG A 145 -14.68 -7.26 8.03
CA ARG A 145 -14.31 -5.87 8.28
C ARG A 145 -14.22 -5.03 7.00
N VAL A 146 -13.75 -5.61 5.90
CA VAL A 146 -13.65 -4.89 4.62
C VAL A 146 -15.02 -4.63 4.00
N LYS A 147 -16.00 -5.51 4.21
CA LYS A 147 -17.38 -5.30 3.74
C LYS A 147 -18.08 -4.13 4.43
N GLU A 148 -17.73 -3.84 5.67
CA GLU A 148 -18.35 -2.75 6.44
C GLU A 148 -17.80 -1.37 6.06
N MET A 149 -16.52 -1.29 5.67
CA MET A 149 -15.82 -0.02 5.52
C MET A 149 -15.69 0.44 4.07
N GLU A 150 -15.73 1.75 3.91
CA GLU A 150 -15.41 2.46 2.67
C GLU A 150 -13.90 2.44 2.41
N PHE A 151 -13.53 2.48 1.14
CA PHE A 151 -12.15 2.31 0.70
C PHE A 151 -11.17 3.37 1.26
N PRO A 152 -11.49 4.68 1.29
CA PRO A 152 -10.57 5.68 1.84
C PRO A 152 -10.28 5.45 3.33
N GLN A 153 -11.31 5.08 4.10
CA GLN A 153 -11.19 4.80 5.54
C GLN A 153 -10.39 3.51 5.77
N LEU A 154 -10.70 2.46 5.01
CA LEU A 154 -9.98 1.19 5.06
C LEU A 154 -8.49 1.37 4.74
N ALA A 155 -8.16 2.15 3.71
CA ALA A 155 -6.77 2.41 3.33
C ALA A 155 -6.01 3.14 4.44
N GLN A 156 -6.61 4.15 5.07
CA GLN A 156 -6.02 4.82 6.24
C GLN A 156 -5.82 3.84 7.42
N GLU A 157 -6.83 3.03 7.76
CA GLU A 157 -6.72 2.07 8.88
C GLU A 157 -5.62 1.02 8.66
N ILE A 158 -5.42 0.58 7.42
CA ILE A 158 -4.37 -0.36 7.04
C ILE A 158 -3.00 0.31 7.20
N ILE A 159 -2.84 1.54 6.70
CA ILE A 159 -1.56 2.26 6.66
C ILE A 159 -1.11 2.63 8.07
N PHE A 160 -2.02 3.10 8.93
CA PHE A 160 -1.73 3.43 10.32
C PHE A 160 -1.67 2.20 11.24
N GLY A 161 -1.89 0.99 10.73
CA GLY A 161 -1.78 -0.25 11.49
C GLY A 161 -2.92 -0.52 12.47
N LYS A 162 -4.00 0.29 12.46
CA LYS A 162 -5.21 0.03 13.26
C LYS A 162 -5.84 -1.31 12.89
N PHE A 163 -5.84 -1.64 11.59
CA PHE A 163 -6.31 -2.92 11.08
C PHE A 163 -5.53 -4.11 11.67
N SER A 164 -4.19 -3.99 11.74
CA SER A 164 -3.32 -5.00 12.34
C SER A 164 -3.59 -5.21 13.84
N ALA A 165 -3.89 -4.13 14.58
CA ALA A 165 -4.21 -4.20 16.01
C ALA A 165 -5.52 -4.94 16.28
N ILE A 166 -6.54 -4.71 15.44
CA ILE A 166 -7.84 -5.41 15.53
C ILE A 166 -7.64 -6.91 15.30
N LEU A 167 -6.94 -7.29 14.21
CA LEU A 167 -6.63 -8.69 13.94
C LEU A 167 -5.83 -9.33 15.08
N PHE A 168 -4.91 -8.59 15.70
CA PHE A 168 -4.11 -9.09 16.80
C PHE A 168 -4.95 -9.51 18.00
N ASN A 169 -5.90 -8.67 18.40
CA ASN A 169 -6.78 -8.94 19.54
C ASN A 169 -7.65 -10.18 19.33
N ARG A 170 -8.05 -10.44 18.08
CA ARG A 170 -8.82 -11.63 17.71
C ARG A 170 -7.95 -12.88 17.68
N LEU A 171 -6.82 -12.85 16.96
CA LEU A 171 -5.97 -14.02 16.77
C LEU A 171 -5.18 -14.43 18.02
N LYS A 172 -4.94 -13.51 18.96
CA LYS A 172 -4.31 -13.82 20.25
C LYS A 172 -5.07 -14.88 21.04
N LYS A 173 -6.40 -14.99 20.85
CA LYS A 173 -7.25 -16.00 21.52
C LYS A 173 -6.93 -17.43 21.07
N LEU A 174 -6.50 -17.62 19.82
CA LEU A 174 -6.20 -18.93 19.26
C LEU A 174 -4.77 -19.38 19.55
N CYS A 175 -3.81 -18.46 19.45
CA CYS A 175 -2.39 -18.75 19.57
C CYS A 175 -1.64 -17.52 20.08
N PRO A 176 -0.52 -17.68 20.81
CA PRO A 176 0.37 -16.58 21.11
C PRO A 176 0.99 -16.01 19.82
N VAL A 177 0.39 -14.93 19.32
CA VAL A 177 0.88 -14.11 18.21
C VAL A 177 1.75 -12.99 18.79
N LYS A 178 2.85 -12.65 18.10
CA LYS A 178 3.73 -11.55 18.49
C LYS A 178 3.43 -10.27 17.72
N ARG A 179 3.22 -10.39 16.40
CA ARG A 179 2.92 -9.25 15.54
C ARG A 179 2.16 -9.72 14.31
N ILE A 180 1.25 -8.89 13.82
CA ILE A 180 0.54 -9.07 12.55
C ILE A 180 0.81 -7.83 11.75
N GLU A 181 1.14 -8.02 10.48
CA GLU A 181 1.34 -6.91 9.55
C GLU A 181 0.64 -7.22 8.23
N VAL A 182 0.02 -6.20 7.65
CA VAL A 182 -0.41 -6.26 6.25
C VAL A 182 0.84 -5.97 5.41
N ARG A 183 1.30 -6.98 4.67
CA ARG A 183 2.55 -6.90 3.88
C ARG A 183 2.35 -6.04 2.64
N LYS A 184 1.23 -6.21 1.96
CA LYS A 184 0.93 -5.54 0.70
C LYS A 184 -0.59 -5.48 0.48
N THR A 185 -1.09 -4.35 -0.02
CA THR A 185 -2.40 -4.31 -0.70
C THR A 185 -2.20 -4.03 -2.18
N GLU A 186 -3.02 -4.68 -2.99
CA GLU A 186 -3.08 -4.48 -4.43
C GLU A 186 -4.56 -4.26 -4.79
N ILE A 187 -4.87 -3.15 -5.45
CA ILE A 187 -6.18 -2.97 -6.08
C ILE A 187 -6.21 -3.77 -7.38
N SER A 188 -7.24 -4.60 -7.54
CA SER A 188 -7.49 -5.35 -8.77
C SER A 188 -8.36 -4.54 -9.73
N GLU A 189 -7.87 -3.38 -10.15
CA GLU A 189 -8.45 -2.63 -11.27
C GLU A 189 -7.82 -3.16 -12.58
N LYS A 190 -8.66 -3.50 -13.57
CA LYS A 190 -8.20 -3.74 -14.93
C LYS A 190 -8.01 -2.37 -15.58
N PHE A 191 -6.79 -2.07 -15.99
CA PHE A 191 -6.50 -0.82 -16.68
C PHE A 191 -6.57 -1.06 -18.19
N ALA A 192 -7.34 -0.21 -18.88
CA ALA A 192 -7.31 -0.03 -20.33
C ALA A 192 -6.36 1.13 -20.68
#